data_AF-A0A7Y5WA71-F1
#
_entry.id   AF-A0A7Y5WA71-F1
#
_cell.length_a   1.000
_cell.length_b   1.000
_cell.length_c   1.000
_cell.angle_alpha   90.00
_cell.angle_beta   90.00
_cell.angle_gamma   90.00
#
_symmetry.space_group_name_H-M   'P 1'
#
loop_
_entity.id
_entity.type
_entity.pdbx_description
1 polymer ?
#
loop_
_entity_poly.entity_id
_entity_poly.type
_entity_poly.pdbx_seq_one_letter_code
_entity_poly.pdbx_strand_id
1 'polypeptide(L)'
;MNRLLAAALLAPLALMAPMTLGQEGGSTLIPPGVEAPADKAADVVDPGRELFKQAAQSVRDAKSITYRVKTYGTGSFDAFTSKIDAKVRMLRAAEAGTGVNGWLISIQGTATTRQATDDPIHVVWHERTVEWLEPGEKKLMERPTREARSNRVSLAGGSNVRLEELTSANPFDKVIRANQFTFQSSATHHGVECDQLEVVTQLGGRDSTVYWALGVADHLPRRIERIVDSSMMKGSMIAEISEVVIEREIPSFTAADLRIARPEGYNEDRKVPPAPGPINPASRPDYDGPRGPGGDMGPPKVPEAKAPIPMAAPTYPPAPAFKFATSDDRTIDNATIAGKVTVLTFFGSWSPQSRDWLRKLHAVTSKFEGSADAYALAVRERGPDAAQNALERAGVTFILAPKGDDTASTFNVKVYPSVIVIGRAGEIICSDQPARGDESALRVENAIREALAAAPKGDTPAEDKEGIPSKEEPPAKADPAKKPDPSKKPDPTKKPDPMKKGDAPQKGVPAKGEPGKGDPASAPK
;
A
#
# COMPACT_ATOMS: atom_id res chain seq x y z
N MET A 1 -10.24 -25.53 -75.17
CA MET A 1 -9.56 -25.62 -76.49
C MET A 1 -9.01 -24.24 -76.86
N ASN A 2 -8.07 -24.18 -77.81
CA ASN A 2 -7.51 -23.02 -78.58
C ASN A 2 -7.27 -21.68 -77.82
N ARG A 3 -6.05 -21.13 -77.66
CA ARG A 3 -4.93 -20.77 -78.60
C ARG A 3 -5.20 -19.60 -79.57
N LEU A 4 -4.10 -18.85 -79.79
CA LEU A 4 -3.78 -17.84 -80.82
C LEU A 4 -4.21 -16.37 -80.58
N LEU A 5 -3.48 -15.35 -81.07
CA LEU A 5 -2.01 -15.10 -81.15
C LEU A 5 -1.72 -13.65 -81.62
N ALA A 6 -0.44 -13.21 -81.52
CA ALA A 6 0.19 -12.02 -82.16
C ALA A 6 -0.27 -10.62 -81.62
N ALA A 7 0.54 -9.56 -81.47
CA ALA A 7 1.84 -9.09 -82.05
C ALA A 7 1.73 -8.46 -83.46
N ALA A 8 2.31 -7.27 -83.77
CA ALA A 8 2.99 -6.21 -82.99
C ALA A 8 2.85 -4.85 -83.77
N LEU A 9 3.78 -3.88 -83.95
CA LEU A 9 5.22 -3.63 -83.66
C LEU A 9 5.52 -2.10 -83.87
N LEU A 10 6.70 -1.63 -83.45
CA LEU A 10 7.40 -0.36 -83.83
C LEU A 10 6.92 1.02 -83.29
N ALA A 11 7.92 1.90 -83.09
CA ALA A 11 7.87 3.33 -82.74
C ALA A 11 8.84 4.12 -83.67
N PRO A 12 8.97 5.46 -83.57
CA PRO A 12 10.16 6.01 -82.87
C PRO A 12 10.00 7.41 -82.21
N LEU A 13 11.08 7.85 -81.55
CA LEU A 13 11.63 9.22 -81.28
C LEU A 13 10.76 10.48 -81.57
N ALA A 14 10.85 11.60 -80.85
CA ALA A 14 11.48 12.04 -79.57
C ALA A 14 11.02 13.52 -79.32
N LEU A 15 11.59 14.44 -78.51
CA LEU A 15 12.74 14.52 -77.60
C LEU A 15 12.53 15.71 -76.62
N MET A 16 12.94 15.60 -75.33
CA MET A 16 13.57 16.65 -74.47
C MET A 16 13.61 16.20 -73.00
N ALA A 17 14.54 16.76 -72.21
CA ALA A 17 14.87 16.42 -70.81
C ALA A 17 14.92 17.74 -69.96
N PRO A 18 15.22 17.77 -68.63
CA PRO A 18 15.72 16.67 -67.77
C PRO A 18 15.20 16.57 -66.30
N MET A 19 15.37 15.36 -65.73
CA MET A 19 15.66 15.05 -64.30
C MET A 19 14.61 15.46 -63.22
N THR A 20 14.50 14.78 -62.08
CA THR A 20 15.45 13.88 -61.36
C THR A 20 14.96 12.42 -61.18
N LEU A 21 15.85 11.54 -60.71
CA LEU A 21 15.62 10.09 -60.61
C LEU A 21 14.96 9.68 -59.28
N GLY A 22 14.08 8.67 -59.38
CA GLY A 22 13.79 7.69 -58.34
C GLY A 22 13.51 6.34 -59.01
N GLN A 23 14.08 5.25 -58.51
CA GLN A 23 13.93 3.91 -59.11
C GLN A 23 13.97 2.83 -58.04
N GLU A 24 12.99 1.93 -58.05
CA GLU A 24 12.99 0.70 -57.24
C GLU A 24 13.82 -0.42 -57.90
N GLY A 25 14.31 -1.37 -57.10
CA GLY A 25 15.01 -2.57 -57.57
C GLY A 25 15.27 -3.55 -56.44
N GLY A 26 14.63 -4.72 -56.48
CA GLY A 26 14.49 -5.58 -55.29
C GLY A 26 15.57 -6.64 -55.06
N SER A 27 15.65 -7.07 -53.80
CA SER A 27 16.05 -8.40 -53.31
C SER A 27 17.48 -8.91 -53.57
N THR A 28 18.29 -8.94 -52.50
CA THR A 28 19.35 -9.96 -52.29
C THR A 28 19.59 -10.16 -50.78
N LEU A 29 20.14 -11.33 -50.40
CA LEU A 29 20.27 -11.80 -49.01
C LEU A 29 21.66 -11.47 -48.41
N ILE A 30 21.71 -10.82 -47.25
CA ILE A 30 22.90 -10.79 -46.35
C ILE A 30 22.44 -10.77 -44.85
N PRO A 31 23.31 -10.80 -43.80
CA PRO A 31 23.21 -11.80 -42.72
C PRO A 31 22.78 -11.21 -41.35
N PRO A 32 22.61 -12.02 -40.29
CA PRO A 32 22.17 -11.50 -38.99
C PRO A 32 23.27 -10.81 -38.16
N GLY A 33 22.93 -9.70 -37.52
CA GLY A 33 23.60 -9.21 -36.30
C GLY A 33 24.61 -8.07 -36.47
N VAL A 34 24.12 -6.84 -36.45
CA VAL A 34 24.79 -5.67 -35.83
C VAL A 34 23.72 -4.91 -35.03
N GLU A 35 24.12 -4.24 -33.95
CA GLU A 35 23.22 -3.62 -32.97
C GLU A 35 22.36 -2.48 -33.57
N ALA A 36 21.08 -2.46 -33.19
CA ALA A 36 20.30 -1.22 -33.26
C ALA A 36 20.67 -0.34 -32.05
N PRO A 37 21.00 0.95 -32.25
CA PRO A 37 21.33 1.83 -31.13
C PRO A 37 20.13 2.01 -30.20
N ALA A 38 20.37 1.99 -28.90
CA ALA A 38 19.35 2.22 -27.89
C ALA A 38 19.03 3.72 -27.80
N ASP A 39 18.20 4.22 -28.72
CA ASP A 39 17.62 5.55 -28.63
C ASP A 39 16.82 5.67 -27.33
N LYS A 40 17.17 6.67 -26.52
CA LYS A 40 16.56 6.90 -25.22
C LYS A 40 15.13 7.36 -25.42
N ALA A 41 14.17 6.55 -24.99
CA ALA A 41 12.77 6.95 -24.94
C ALA A 41 12.65 8.22 -24.08
N ALA A 42 12.27 9.33 -24.72
CA ALA A 42 11.77 10.50 -24.00
C ALA A 42 10.42 10.13 -23.35
N ASP A 43 10.07 10.78 -22.24
CA ASP A 43 8.81 10.54 -21.54
C ASP A 43 7.60 10.87 -22.42
N VAL A 44 7.06 9.84 -23.11
CA VAL A 44 5.79 9.93 -23.81
C VAL A 44 4.68 10.03 -22.77
N VAL A 45 4.15 11.24 -22.59
CA VAL A 45 3.02 11.51 -21.70
C VAL A 45 1.78 10.83 -22.25
N ASP A 46 1.52 9.63 -21.76
CA ASP A 46 0.30 8.87 -22.01
C ASP A 46 -0.94 9.67 -21.53
N PRO A 47 -1.86 10.08 -22.42
CA PRO A 47 -2.99 10.93 -22.03
C PRO A 47 -3.99 10.22 -21.13
N GLY A 48 -4.09 8.89 -21.20
CA GLY A 48 -4.97 8.10 -20.35
C GLY A 48 -4.41 8.03 -18.93
N ARG A 49 -3.10 7.82 -18.80
CA ARG A 49 -2.38 7.92 -17.53
C ARG A 49 -2.56 9.30 -16.89
N GLU A 50 -2.50 10.38 -17.68
CA GLU A 50 -2.69 11.74 -17.18
C GLU A 50 -4.13 11.99 -16.69
N LEU A 51 -5.14 11.54 -17.43
CA LEU A 51 -6.54 11.61 -17.02
C LEU A 51 -6.77 10.92 -15.65
N PHE A 52 -6.13 9.78 -15.39
CA PHE A 52 -6.19 9.12 -14.09
C PHE A 52 -5.41 9.85 -12.97
N LYS A 53 -4.36 10.63 -13.29
CA LYS A 53 -3.74 11.55 -12.31
C LYS A 53 -4.69 12.69 -11.95
N GLN A 54 -5.40 13.24 -12.93
CA GLN A 54 -6.41 14.29 -12.72
C GLN A 54 -7.59 13.77 -11.89
N ALA A 55 -8.10 12.57 -12.20
CA ALA A 55 -9.08 11.86 -11.38
C ALA A 55 -8.60 11.67 -9.93
N ALA A 56 -7.34 11.25 -9.75
CA ALA A 56 -6.74 11.11 -8.42
C ALA A 56 -6.62 12.44 -7.67
N GLN A 57 -6.34 13.53 -8.39
CA GLN A 57 -6.27 14.87 -7.80
C GLN A 57 -7.65 15.38 -7.38
N SER A 58 -8.68 15.22 -8.22
CA SER A 58 -10.08 15.44 -7.84
C SER A 58 -10.44 14.73 -6.53
N VAL A 59 -10.03 13.47 -6.35
CA VAL A 59 -10.28 12.73 -5.09
C VAL A 59 -9.46 13.27 -3.92
N ARG A 60 -8.20 13.69 -4.11
CA ARG A 60 -7.38 14.30 -3.03
C ARG A 60 -8.03 15.59 -2.52
N ASP A 61 -8.46 16.46 -3.42
CA ASP A 61 -9.03 17.77 -3.11
C ASP A 61 -10.49 17.70 -2.62
N ALA A 62 -11.13 16.52 -2.70
CA ALA A 62 -12.46 16.29 -2.18
C ALA A 62 -12.47 16.15 -0.65
N LYS A 63 -13.28 17.00 -0.01
CA LYS A 63 -13.70 16.87 1.39
C LYS A 63 -14.87 15.90 1.57
N SER A 64 -15.77 15.88 0.59
CA SER A 64 -16.88 14.93 0.49
C SER A 64 -17.00 14.40 -0.93
N ILE A 65 -17.38 13.12 -1.04
CA ILE A 65 -17.82 12.50 -2.28
C ILE A 65 -19.10 11.72 -1.98
N THR A 66 -20.16 11.97 -2.76
CA THR A 66 -21.37 11.15 -2.78
C THR A 66 -21.55 10.56 -4.17
N TYR A 67 -22.01 9.31 -4.24
CA TYR A 67 -22.43 8.68 -5.49
C TYR A 67 -23.46 7.59 -5.23
N ARG A 68 -24.15 7.15 -6.28
CA ARG A 68 -24.96 5.94 -6.29
C ARG A 68 -24.34 4.93 -7.23
N VAL A 69 -24.16 3.71 -6.76
CA VAL A 69 -23.54 2.61 -7.51
C VAL A 69 -24.50 1.43 -7.67
N LYS A 70 -24.52 0.88 -8.87
CA LYS A 70 -25.17 -0.39 -9.20
C LYS A 70 -24.13 -1.41 -9.63
N THR A 71 -24.06 -2.55 -8.98
CA THR A 71 -23.12 -3.63 -9.37
C THR A 71 -23.86 -4.86 -9.87
N TYR A 72 -23.31 -5.52 -10.87
CA TYR A 72 -23.81 -6.81 -11.37
C TYR A 72 -22.71 -7.57 -12.15
N GLY A 73 -22.97 -8.84 -12.46
CA GLY A 73 -22.12 -9.66 -13.32
C GLY A 73 -22.74 -9.90 -14.69
N THR A 74 -21.94 -10.29 -15.67
CA THR A 74 -22.39 -10.76 -17.00
C THR A 74 -21.73 -12.10 -17.34
N GLY A 75 -22.29 -12.85 -18.30
CA GLY A 75 -21.77 -14.16 -18.67
C GLY A 75 -21.74 -15.12 -17.46
N SER A 76 -20.59 -15.78 -17.23
CA SER A 76 -20.38 -16.64 -16.05
C SER A 76 -20.58 -15.92 -14.71
N PHE A 77 -20.47 -14.58 -14.65
CA PHE A 77 -20.54 -13.81 -13.41
C PHE A 77 -21.96 -13.43 -13.00
N ASP A 78 -22.95 -13.40 -13.90
CA ASP A 78 -24.33 -13.00 -13.56
C ASP A 78 -24.93 -13.86 -12.42
N ALA A 79 -24.63 -15.16 -12.43
CA ALA A 79 -25.08 -16.09 -11.43
C ALA A 79 -24.28 -16.09 -10.12
N PHE A 80 -23.14 -15.37 -10.02
CA PHE A 80 -22.21 -15.41 -8.88
C PHE A 80 -21.99 -14.05 -8.21
N THR A 81 -21.97 -12.97 -8.99
CA THR A 81 -21.83 -11.59 -8.50
C THR A 81 -23.14 -11.14 -7.88
N SER A 82 -23.09 -10.70 -6.61
CA SER A 82 -24.26 -10.10 -5.95
C SER A 82 -24.64 -8.80 -6.64
N LYS A 83 -25.94 -8.62 -6.89
CA LYS A 83 -26.49 -7.43 -7.54
C LYS A 83 -26.82 -6.40 -6.46
N ILE A 84 -26.20 -5.24 -6.48
CA ILE A 84 -26.29 -4.23 -5.41
C ILE A 84 -26.73 -2.91 -6.03
N ASP A 85 -27.66 -2.19 -5.38
CA ASP A 85 -27.99 -0.79 -5.67
C ASP A 85 -27.87 -0.01 -4.36
N ALA A 86 -26.88 0.89 -4.28
CA ALA A 86 -26.55 1.58 -3.03
C ALA A 86 -26.08 3.02 -3.25
N LYS A 87 -26.48 3.89 -2.32
CA LYS A 87 -25.89 5.23 -2.15
C LYS A 87 -24.66 5.13 -1.23
N VAL A 88 -23.56 5.69 -1.69
CA VAL A 88 -22.29 5.82 -0.95
C VAL A 88 -22.09 7.30 -0.62
N ARG A 89 -21.73 7.58 0.65
CA ARG A 89 -21.35 8.91 1.15
C ARG A 89 -20.00 8.80 1.83
N MET A 90 -19.04 9.60 1.40
CA MET A 90 -17.67 9.64 1.89
C MET A 90 -17.36 11.04 2.44
N LEU A 91 -16.89 11.13 3.68
CA LEU A 91 -16.44 12.37 4.33
C LEU A 91 -14.98 12.22 4.76
N ARG A 92 -14.13 13.21 4.50
CA ARG A 92 -12.74 13.21 4.99
C ARG A 92 -12.72 13.20 6.51
N ALA A 93 -11.95 12.30 7.10
CA ALA A 93 -11.84 12.17 8.55
C ALA A 93 -11.31 13.46 9.23
N ALA A 94 -10.47 14.24 8.53
CA ALA A 94 -10.06 15.58 8.96
C ALA A 94 -11.25 16.55 9.20
N GLU A 95 -12.29 16.52 8.35
CA GLU A 95 -13.51 17.33 8.50
C GLU A 95 -14.41 16.83 9.66
N ALA A 96 -14.16 15.61 10.15
CA ALA A 96 -14.76 15.08 11.38
C ALA A 96 -13.97 15.44 12.66
N GLY A 97 -12.89 16.23 12.53
CA GLY A 97 -12.10 16.73 13.66
C GLY A 97 -11.19 15.68 14.34
N THR A 98 -10.99 14.52 13.71
CA THR A 98 -10.28 13.37 14.33
C THR A 98 -8.76 13.42 14.19
N GLY A 99 -8.24 14.18 13.22
CA GLY A 99 -6.82 14.29 12.92
C GLY A 99 -6.20 13.10 12.17
N VAL A 100 -6.99 12.15 11.68
CA VAL A 100 -6.51 11.00 10.88
C VAL A 100 -6.74 11.26 9.39
N ASN A 101 -5.77 10.90 8.56
CA ASN A 101 -5.94 10.91 7.10
C ASN A 101 -6.74 9.68 6.65
N GLY A 102 -7.92 9.89 6.07
CA GLY A 102 -8.78 8.82 5.58
C GLY A 102 -10.18 9.30 5.20
N TRP A 103 -11.09 8.33 5.06
CA TRP A 103 -12.51 8.54 4.76
C TRP A 103 -13.38 7.86 5.82
N LEU A 104 -14.37 8.58 6.35
CA LEU A 104 -15.58 7.98 6.93
C LEU A 104 -16.51 7.65 5.77
N ILE A 105 -17.10 6.44 5.75
CA ILE A 105 -17.87 5.96 4.59
C ILE A 105 -19.18 5.31 5.03
N SER A 106 -20.32 5.89 4.65
CA SER A 106 -21.66 5.29 4.79
C SER A 106 -22.09 4.69 3.44
N ILE A 107 -22.52 3.43 3.46
CA ILE A 107 -23.09 2.73 2.30
C ILE A 107 -24.47 2.21 2.69
N GLN A 108 -25.50 2.65 1.98
CA GLN A 108 -26.90 2.34 2.25
C GLN A 108 -27.62 1.95 0.96
N GLY A 109 -28.30 0.80 0.92
CA GLY A 109 -28.94 0.27 -0.28
C GLY A 109 -29.54 -1.13 -0.07
N THR A 110 -29.71 -1.87 -1.17
CA THR A 110 -30.13 -3.28 -1.15
C THR A 110 -29.14 -4.17 -1.90
N ALA A 111 -29.11 -5.45 -1.53
CA ALA A 111 -28.30 -6.48 -2.17
C ALA A 111 -29.15 -7.72 -2.50
N THR A 112 -29.12 -8.14 -3.76
CA THR A 112 -29.69 -9.39 -4.24
C THR A 112 -28.57 -10.41 -4.46
N THR A 113 -28.72 -11.55 -3.81
CA THR A 113 -27.72 -12.62 -3.66
C THR A 113 -28.33 -13.97 -4.06
N ARG A 114 -27.60 -15.08 -3.91
CA ARG A 114 -28.17 -16.42 -4.10
C ARG A 114 -29.11 -16.86 -2.97
N GLN A 115 -29.05 -16.20 -1.81
CA GLN A 115 -29.72 -16.61 -0.58
C GLN A 115 -30.89 -15.68 -0.20
N ALA A 116 -30.83 -14.41 -0.63
CA ALA A 116 -31.83 -13.39 -0.35
C ALA A 116 -31.87 -12.35 -1.48
N THR A 117 -33.09 -11.92 -1.82
CA THR A 117 -33.38 -10.81 -2.74
C THR A 117 -33.69 -9.56 -1.91
N ASP A 118 -33.26 -8.38 -2.39
CA ASP A 118 -33.50 -7.07 -1.76
C ASP A 118 -33.06 -6.97 -0.29
N ASP A 119 -32.00 -7.69 0.09
CA ASP A 119 -31.46 -7.71 1.45
C ASP A 119 -30.88 -6.33 1.81
N PRO A 120 -31.42 -5.61 2.82
CA PRO A 120 -31.05 -4.21 3.05
C PRO A 120 -29.65 -4.09 3.66
N ILE A 121 -28.74 -3.45 2.94
CA ILE A 121 -27.40 -3.12 3.42
C ILE A 121 -27.38 -1.70 3.98
N HIS A 122 -26.97 -1.55 5.23
CA HIS A 122 -26.52 -0.29 5.78
C HIS A 122 -25.27 -0.57 6.61
N VAL A 123 -24.13 -0.06 6.13
CA VAL A 123 -22.80 -0.26 6.72
C VAL A 123 -22.05 1.06 6.72
N VAL A 124 -21.39 1.37 7.83
CA VAL A 124 -20.63 2.61 8.02
C VAL A 124 -19.25 2.27 8.53
N TRP A 125 -18.21 2.65 7.77
CA TRP A 125 -16.83 2.60 8.20
C TRP A 125 -16.46 3.89 8.90
N HIS A 126 -16.15 3.75 10.19
CA HIS A 126 -15.42 4.74 10.98
C HIS A 126 -13.93 4.39 10.93
N GLU A 127 -13.09 5.24 11.52
CA GLU A 127 -11.62 5.10 11.47
C GLU A 127 -11.11 3.79 12.09
N ARG A 128 -11.75 3.38 13.20
CA ARG A 128 -11.34 2.24 14.04
C ARG A 128 -12.41 1.15 14.13
N THR A 129 -13.65 1.48 13.75
CA THR A 129 -14.82 0.62 13.87
C THR A 129 -15.63 0.56 12.59
N VAL A 130 -16.47 -0.47 12.47
CA VAL A 130 -17.53 -0.55 11.47
C VAL A 130 -18.84 -0.73 12.20
N GLU A 131 -19.84 0.06 11.82
CA GLU A 131 -21.22 0.03 12.31
C GLU A 131 -22.13 -0.56 11.22
N TRP A 132 -23.03 -1.49 11.55
CA TRP A 132 -23.98 -2.07 10.59
C TRP A 132 -25.25 -2.61 11.27
N LEU A 133 -26.32 -2.78 10.49
CA LEU A 133 -27.55 -3.41 10.96
C LEU A 133 -27.53 -4.92 10.70
N GLU A 134 -28.04 -5.72 11.64
CA GLU A 134 -28.49 -7.10 11.40
C GLU A 134 -30.00 -7.20 11.62
N PRO A 135 -30.81 -7.09 10.55
CA PRO A 135 -32.28 -7.08 10.66
C PRO A 135 -32.86 -8.37 11.24
N GLY A 136 -32.28 -9.52 10.88
CA GLY A 136 -32.73 -10.84 11.39
C GLY A 136 -32.52 -11.02 12.90
N GLU A 137 -31.57 -10.30 13.51
CA GLU A 137 -31.34 -10.31 14.95
C GLU A 137 -31.92 -9.06 15.66
N LYS A 138 -32.45 -8.08 14.90
CA LYS A 138 -32.79 -6.72 15.36
C LYS A 138 -31.65 -6.09 16.17
N LYS A 139 -30.45 -6.04 15.59
CA LYS A 139 -29.27 -5.42 16.21
C LYS A 139 -28.66 -4.32 15.36
N LEU A 140 -28.25 -3.25 16.04
CA LEU A 140 -27.28 -2.28 15.55
C LEU A 140 -25.91 -2.68 16.12
N MET A 141 -25.06 -3.24 15.27
CA MET A 141 -23.74 -3.73 15.60
C MET A 141 -22.71 -2.62 15.42
N GLU A 142 -21.77 -2.47 16.35
CA GLU A 142 -20.49 -1.80 16.07
C GLU A 142 -19.33 -2.65 16.60
N ARG A 143 -18.28 -2.81 15.79
CA ARG A 143 -17.07 -3.59 16.12
C ARG A 143 -15.82 -2.89 15.64
N PRO A 144 -14.64 -3.18 16.23
CA PRO A 144 -13.36 -2.82 15.63
C PRO A 144 -13.28 -3.36 14.18
N THR A 145 -12.67 -2.63 13.25
CA THR A 145 -12.69 -2.97 11.81
C THR A 145 -12.15 -4.37 11.49
N ARG A 146 -11.27 -4.92 12.36
CA ARG A 146 -10.75 -6.29 12.24
C ARG A 146 -11.68 -7.38 12.78
N GLU A 147 -12.68 -7.03 13.58
CA GLU A 147 -13.70 -7.90 14.18
C GLU A 147 -15.08 -7.76 13.50
N ALA A 148 -15.25 -6.75 12.65
CA ALA A 148 -16.42 -6.61 11.78
C ALA A 148 -16.53 -7.83 10.85
N ARG A 149 -17.46 -8.73 11.18
CA ARG A 149 -17.71 -10.01 10.48
C ARG A 149 -19.21 -10.16 10.28
N SER A 150 -19.65 -9.78 9.09
CA SER A 150 -21.02 -9.92 8.61
C SER A 150 -21.00 -10.02 7.08
N ASN A 151 -21.97 -10.72 6.51
CA ASN A 151 -22.17 -10.75 5.07
C ASN A 151 -22.44 -9.34 4.51
N ARG A 152 -23.16 -8.49 5.25
CA ARG A 152 -23.49 -7.11 4.85
C ARG A 152 -22.23 -6.24 4.74
N VAL A 153 -21.33 -6.37 5.72
CA VAL A 153 -20.02 -5.70 5.73
C VAL A 153 -19.15 -6.17 4.56
N SER A 154 -19.18 -7.47 4.22
CA SER A 154 -18.46 -8.01 3.07
C SER A 154 -19.04 -7.54 1.72
N LEU A 155 -20.37 -7.49 1.58
CA LEU A 155 -21.07 -7.05 0.37
C LEU A 155 -20.83 -5.56 0.10
N ALA A 156 -21.13 -4.70 1.07
CA ALA A 156 -20.90 -3.26 0.97
C ALA A 156 -19.41 -2.92 0.87
N GLY A 157 -18.52 -3.73 1.47
CA GLY A 157 -17.07 -3.57 1.39
C GLY A 157 -16.43 -4.09 0.09
N GLY A 158 -17.20 -4.63 -0.84
CA GLY A 158 -16.71 -5.11 -2.13
C GLY A 158 -16.14 -3.98 -3.00
N SER A 159 -15.05 -4.26 -3.73
CA SER A 159 -14.29 -3.25 -4.49
C SER A 159 -15.03 -2.59 -5.66
N ASN A 160 -16.19 -3.12 -6.07
CA ASN A 160 -17.08 -2.52 -7.06
C ASN A 160 -18.19 -1.67 -6.44
N VAL A 161 -18.37 -1.70 -5.11
CA VAL A 161 -19.32 -0.85 -4.36
C VAL A 161 -18.54 0.24 -3.61
N ARG A 162 -17.58 -0.17 -2.76
CA ARG A 162 -16.66 0.71 -2.06
C ARG A 162 -15.35 0.80 -2.82
N LEU A 163 -15.36 1.62 -3.87
CA LEU A 163 -14.29 1.72 -4.87
C LEU A 163 -12.92 1.95 -4.23
N GLU A 164 -11.97 1.03 -4.46
CA GLU A 164 -10.61 1.12 -3.91
C GLU A 164 -9.89 2.35 -4.49
N GLU A 165 -10.17 2.65 -5.75
CA GLU A 165 -9.59 3.76 -6.50
C GLU A 165 -9.99 5.15 -5.96
N LEU A 166 -11.08 5.25 -5.17
CA LEU A 166 -11.46 6.46 -4.43
C LEU A 166 -11.06 6.44 -2.94
N THR A 167 -10.93 5.25 -2.35
CA THR A 167 -10.83 5.06 -0.89
C THR A 167 -9.43 4.72 -0.37
N SER A 168 -8.50 4.42 -1.27
CA SER A 168 -7.07 4.25 -0.99
C SER A 168 -6.38 5.56 -0.58
N ALA A 169 -5.24 5.45 0.10
CA ALA A 169 -4.40 6.61 0.45
C ALA A 169 -3.85 7.34 -0.80
N ASN A 170 -3.58 6.57 -1.87
CA ASN A 170 -3.22 7.08 -3.19
C ASN A 170 -4.35 6.70 -4.18
N PRO A 171 -5.30 7.61 -4.46
CA PRO A 171 -6.38 7.37 -5.41
C PRO A 171 -5.87 6.99 -6.81
N PHE A 172 -6.59 6.10 -7.49
CA PHE A 172 -6.28 5.51 -8.82
C PHE A 172 -4.86 4.94 -9.02
N ASP A 173 -4.05 4.80 -7.97
CA ASP A 173 -2.61 4.48 -8.02
C ASP A 173 -2.26 3.16 -8.75
N LYS A 174 -3.16 2.16 -8.69
CA LYS A 174 -3.04 0.92 -9.48
C LYS A 174 -3.33 1.14 -10.97
N VAL A 175 -4.27 2.02 -11.28
CA VAL A 175 -4.73 2.31 -12.66
C VAL A 175 -3.72 3.22 -13.36
N ILE A 176 -3.15 4.22 -12.67
CA ILE A 176 -2.07 5.08 -13.18
C ILE A 176 -0.83 4.25 -13.59
N ARG A 177 -0.57 3.13 -12.89
CA ARG A 177 0.48 2.14 -13.21
C ARG A 177 0.07 1.07 -14.23
N ALA A 178 -1.05 1.21 -14.93
CA ALA A 178 -1.41 0.29 -16.00
C ALA A 178 -0.36 0.27 -17.13
N ASN A 179 -0.26 -0.89 -17.80
CA ASN A 179 0.67 -1.13 -18.91
C ASN A 179 0.31 -0.28 -20.13
N GLN A 180 -0.99 -0.19 -20.41
CA GLN A 180 -1.55 0.45 -21.61
C GLN A 180 -2.90 1.09 -21.29
N PHE A 181 -3.15 2.25 -21.90
CA PHE A 181 -4.43 2.93 -21.97
C PHE A 181 -4.80 3.08 -23.45
N THR A 182 -6.03 2.71 -23.83
CA THR A 182 -6.57 2.89 -25.17
C THR A 182 -7.86 3.67 -25.06
N PHE A 183 -7.89 4.89 -25.60
CA PHE A 183 -9.14 5.66 -25.68
C PHE A 183 -10.10 4.98 -26.67
N GLN A 184 -11.35 4.85 -26.23
CA GLN A 184 -12.48 4.38 -27.02
C GLN A 184 -13.37 5.58 -27.38
N SER A 185 -14.45 5.37 -28.14
CA SER A 185 -15.38 6.46 -28.45
C SER A 185 -16.04 7.03 -27.19
N SER A 186 -16.04 8.36 -27.06
CA SER A 186 -16.76 9.08 -26.00
C SER A 186 -18.23 8.67 -25.95
N ALA A 187 -18.81 8.59 -24.75
CA ALA A 187 -20.22 8.22 -24.58
C ALA A 187 -20.87 8.88 -23.37
N THR A 188 -22.20 8.93 -23.37
CA THR A 188 -23.00 9.45 -22.27
C THR A 188 -23.40 8.34 -21.30
N HIS A 189 -23.00 8.44 -20.03
CA HIS A 189 -23.46 7.56 -18.95
C HIS A 189 -24.30 8.37 -17.95
N HIS A 190 -25.56 7.95 -17.72
CA HIS A 190 -26.52 8.66 -16.86
C HIS A 190 -26.68 10.17 -17.13
N GLY A 191 -26.55 10.60 -18.39
CA GLY A 191 -26.62 12.01 -18.79
C GLY A 191 -25.29 12.79 -18.68
N VAL A 192 -24.21 12.15 -18.25
CA VAL A 192 -22.87 12.75 -18.16
C VAL A 192 -22.01 12.27 -19.34
N GLU A 193 -21.44 13.19 -20.10
CA GLU A 193 -20.43 12.87 -21.13
C GLU A 193 -19.16 12.31 -20.48
N CYS A 194 -18.66 11.21 -21.01
CA CYS A 194 -17.53 10.48 -20.46
C CYS A 194 -16.47 10.13 -21.51
N ASP A 195 -15.21 10.32 -21.13
CA ASP A 195 -14.09 9.66 -21.77
C ASP A 195 -14.18 8.15 -21.49
N GLN A 196 -14.10 7.33 -22.54
CA GLN A 196 -14.00 5.89 -22.38
C GLN A 196 -12.56 5.42 -22.59
N LEU A 197 -12.08 4.58 -21.68
CA LEU A 197 -10.73 4.03 -21.71
C LEU A 197 -10.76 2.53 -21.46
N GLU A 198 -10.18 1.77 -22.36
CA GLU A 198 -9.72 0.42 -22.09
C GLU A 198 -8.35 0.50 -21.40
N VAL A 199 -8.21 -0.14 -20.25
CA VAL A 199 -6.99 -0.07 -19.42
C VAL A 199 -6.50 -1.47 -19.12
N VAL A 200 -5.26 -1.77 -19.50
CA VAL A 200 -4.63 -3.09 -19.32
C VAL A 200 -3.75 -3.07 -18.07
N THR A 201 -4.20 -3.75 -17.02
CA THR A 201 -3.50 -3.86 -15.73
C THR A 201 -2.93 -5.26 -15.55
N GLN A 202 -1.90 -5.45 -14.71
CA GLN A 202 -1.42 -6.79 -14.36
C GLN A 202 -2.02 -7.28 -13.04
N LEU A 203 -2.73 -8.42 -13.09
CA LEU A 203 -3.30 -9.08 -11.93
C LEU A 203 -2.76 -10.51 -11.83
N GLY A 204 -1.87 -10.74 -10.85
CA GLY A 204 -1.29 -12.07 -10.62
C GLY A 204 -0.35 -12.56 -11.75
N GLY A 205 0.34 -11.64 -12.43
CA GLY A 205 1.24 -11.98 -13.54
C GLY A 205 0.54 -12.29 -14.86
N ARG A 206 -0.71 -11.84 -15.02
CA ARG A 206 -1.47 -11.85 -16.26
C ARG A 206 -2.09 -10.49 -16.51
N ASP A 207 -2.25 -10.13 -17.77
CA ASP A 207 -2.98 -8.92 -18.14
C ASP A 207 -4.48 -9.09 -17.85
N SER A 208 -5.10 -8.02 -17.36
CA SER A 208 -6.49 -7.92 -16.95
C SER A 208 -7.04 -6.58 -17.44
N THR A 209 -7.96 -6.67 -18.40
CA THR A 209 -8.59 -5.52 -19.04
C THR A 209 -9.72 -4.96 -18.17
N VAL A 210 -9.66 -3.67 -17.90
CA VAL A 210 -10.75 -2.92 -17.25
C VAL A 210 -11.17 -1.77 -18.16
N TYR A 211 -12.45 -1.74 -18.51
CA TYR A 211 -13.06 -0.63 -19.23
C TYR A 211 -13.58 0.40 -18.22
N TRP A 212 -13.22 1.65 -18.44
CA TRP A 212 -13.61 2.80 -17.62
C TRP A 212 -14.42 3.78 -18.47
N ALA A 213 -15.43 4.38 -17.86
CA ALA A 213 -15.98 5.65 -18.32
C ALA A 213 -15.77 6.68 -17.20
N LEU A 214 -15.04 7.77 -17.48
CA LEU A 214 -14.77 8.86 -16.55
C LEU A 214 -15.50 10.12 -17.03
N GLY A 215 -16.22 10.82 -16.16
CA GLY A 215 -16.96 12.04 -16.54
C GLY A 215 -16.01 13.16 -16.96
N VAL A 216 -16.21 13.75 -18.14
CA VAL A 216 -15.26 14.74 -18.74
C VAL A 216 -15.02 15.95 -17.83
N ALA A 217 -16.01 16.34 -17.01
CA ALA A 217 -15.97 17.54 -16.16
C ALA A 217 -15.39 17.35 -14.75
N ASP A 218 -15.24 16.11 -14.25
CA ASP A 218 -14.70 15.83 -12.91
C ASP A 218 -13.65 14.70 -12.86
N HIS A 219 -13.51 13.97 -13.97
CA HIS A 219 -12.69 12.78 -14.19
C HIS A 219 -13.03 11.60 -13.26
N LEU A 220 -14.20 11.62 -12.60
CA LEU A 220 -14.65 10.57 -11.69
C LEU A 220 -15.44 9.46 -12.43
N PRO A 221 -15.37 8.20 -11.97
CA PRO A 221 -15.95 7.07 -12.69
C PRO A 221 -17.48 7.13 -12.77
N ARG A 222 -18.01 6.88 -13.97
CA ARG A 222 -19.43 6.64 -14.27
C ARG A 222 -19.70 5.19 -14.68
N ARG A 223 -18.68 4.45 -15.14
CA ARG A 223 -18.71 3.00 -15.32
C ARG A 223 -17.33 2.40 -15.06
N ILE A 224 -17.30 1.24 -14.42
CA ILE A 224 -16.12 0.37 -14.28
C ILE A 224 -16.54 -1.04 -14.67
N GLU A 225 -15.91 -1.62 -15.68
CA GLU A 225 -16.19 -2.97 -16.17
C GLU A 225 -14.89 -3.78 -16.19
N ARG A 226 -14.76 -4.69 -15.23
CA ARG A 226 -13.59 -5.58 -15.09
C ARG A 226 -13.89 -6.87 -15.83
N ILE A 227 -13.22 -7.10 -16.97
CA ILE A 227 -13.42 -8.31 -17.77
C ILE A 227 -12.53 -9.43 -17.24
N VAL A 228 -13.11 -10.62 -17.09
CA VAL A 228 -12.39 -11.86 -16.82
C VAL A 228 -12.66 -12.82 -17.97
N ASP A 229 -11.70 -12.95 -18.88
CA ASP A 229 -11.64 -14.06 -19.82
C ASP A 229 -10.63 -15.10 -19.31
N SER A 230 -11.12 -16.31 -19.05
CA SER A 230 -10.32 -17.46 -18.68
C SER A 230 -10.96 -18.76 -19.16
N SER A 231 -10.21 -19.85 -19.17
CA SER A 231 -10.71 -21.19 -19.51
C SER A 231 -11.77 -21.74 -18.53
N MET A 232 -11.92 -21.14 -17.34
CA MET A 232 -12.89 -21.59 -16.32
C MET A 232 -14.09 -20.64 -16.14
N MET A 233 -13.92 -19.35 -16.42
CA MET A 233 -14.96 -18.31 -16.29
C MET A 233 -14.77 -17.25 -17.37
N LYS A 234 -15.86 -16.86 -18.04
CA LYS A 234 -15.89 -15.77 -19.04
C LYS A 234 -17.01 -14.79 -18.72
N GLY A 235 -16.69 -13.51 -18.61
CA GLY A 235 -17.67 -12.43 -18.45
C GLY A 235 -17.11 -11.24 -17.68
N SER A 236 -18.00 -10.30 -17.36
CA SER A 236 -17.62 -9.04 -16.70
C SER A 236 -18.17 -8.95 -15.28
N MET A 237 -17.47 -8.20 -14.43
CA MET A 237 -18.05 -7.59 -13.23
C MET A 237 -18.15 -6.07 -13.46
N ILE A 238 -19.37 -5.54 -13.39
CA ILE A 238 -19.69 -4.16 -13.76
C ILE A 238 -20.12 -3.38 -12.52
N ALA A 239 -19.68 -2.13 -12.43
CA ALA A 239 -20.21 -1.08 -11.57
C ALA A 239 -20.65 0.10 -12.46
N GLU A 240 -21.96 0.39 -12.50
CA GLU A 240 -22.51 1.63 -13.04
C GLU A 240 -22.60 2.66 -11.91
N ILE A 241 -22.15 3.88 -12.16
CA ILE A 241 -21.97 4.91 -11.14
C ILE A 241 -22.65 6.21 -11.60
N SER A 242 -23.52 6.73 -10.74
CA SER A 242 -24.48 7.79 -11.01
C SER A 242 -24.59 8.72 -9.81
N GLU A 243 -25.34 9.83 -9.93
CA GLU A 243 -25.58 10.77 -8.82
C GLU A 243 -24.26 11.27 -8.15
N VAL A 244 -23.18 11.38 -8.92
CA VAL A 244 -21.83 11.74 -8.42
C VAL A 244 -21.79 13.22 -8.06
N VAL A 245 -21.45 13.52 -6.81
CA VAL A 245 -21.27 14.86 -6.25
C VAL A 245 -19.94 14.90 -5.52
N ILE A 246 -19.15 15.94 -5.76
CA ILE A 246 -17.83 16.18 -5.17
C ILE A 246 -17.80 17.57 -4.53
N GLU A 247 -17.48 17.63 -3.24
CA GLU A 247 -17.47 18.85 -2.45
C GLU A 247 -16.04 19.13 -1.94
N ARG A 248 -15.49 20.30 -2.30
CA ARG A 248 -14.09 20.67 -2.00
C ARG A 248 -13.94 21.71 -0.89
N GLU A 249 -14.98 22.50 -0.60
CA GLU A 249 -14.93 23.60 0.39
C GLU A 249 -15.67 23.28 1.70
N ILE A 250 -16.96 22.95 1.59
CA ILE A 250 -17.85 22.64 2.71
C ILE A 250 -18.69 21.40 2.34
N PRO A 251 -18.61 20.29 3.09
CA PRO A 251 -19.49 19.14 2.90
C PRO A 251 -20.94 19.44 3.26
N SER A 252 -21.90 18.90 2.49
CA SER A 252 -23.35 19.00 2.80
C SER A 252 -23.83 18.06 3.91
N PHE A 253 -22.92 17.27 4.51
CA PHE A 253 -23.22 16.33 5.60
C PHE A 253 -22.02 16.17 6.54
N THR A 254 -22.31 15.90 7.81
CA THR A 254 -21.31 15.74 8.88
C THR A 254 -21.03 14.27 9.20
N ALA A 255 -20.07 14.01 10.09
CA ALA A 255 -19.81 12.68 10.62
C ALA A 255 -21.01 12.09 11.41
N ALA A 256 -21.90 12.94 11.95
CA ALA A 256 -23.11 12.49 12.62
C ALA A 256 -24.14 11.93 11.62
N ASP A 257 -24.30 12.59 10.47
CA ASP A 257 -25.21 12.19 9.39
C ASP A 257 -24.79 10.87 8.70
N LEU A 258 -23.54 10.44 8.90
CA LEU A 258 -23.05 9.14 8.47
C LEU A 258 -23.37 8.01 9.45
N ARG A 259 -23.68 8.28 10.73
CA ARG A 259 -24.02 7.22 11.72
C ARG A 259 -25.30 6.49 11.34
N ILE A 260 -25.39 5.22 11.70
CA ILE A 260 -26.66 4.50 11.64
C ILE A 260 -27.53 4.89 12.84
N ALA A 261 -28.64 5.57 12.58
CA ALA A 261 -29.68 5.77 13.58
C ALA A 261 -30.28 4.42 13.99
N ARG A 262 -30.36 4.15 15.31
CA ARG A 262 -30.90 2.89 15.85
C ARG A 262 -32.39 2.74 15.46
N PRO A 263 -32.77 1.74 14.65
CA PRO A 263 -34.17 1.54 14.28
C PRO A 263 -35.04 1.14 15.48
N GLU A 264 -36.36 1.31 15.35
CA GLU A 264 -37.30 0.93 16.41
C GLU A 264 -37.24 -0.58 16.70
N GLY A 265 -37.19 -0.94 17.99
CA GLY A 265 -37.08 -2.34 18.43
C GLY A 265 -35.72 -3.00 18.16
N TYR A 266 -34.69 -2.26 17.77
CA TYR A 266 -33.32 -2.78 17.64
C TYR A 266 -32.51 -2.54 18.92
N ASN A 267 -31.72 -3.55 19.31
CA ASN A 267 -30.75 -3.44 20.40
C ASN A 267 -29.40 -2.91 19.87
N GLU A 268 -28.67 -2.14 20.68
CA GLU A 268 -27.30 -1.76 20.35
C GLU A 268 -26.31 -2.78 20.93
N ASP A 269 -25.40 -3.25 20.08
CA ASP A 269 -24.22 -4.05 20.47
C ASP A 269 -22.98 -3.33 19.93
N ARG A 270 -22.65 -2.19 20.54
CA ARG A 270 -21.49 -1.36 20.18
C ARG A 270 -20.28 -1.71 21.04
N LYS A 271 -19.24 -2.27 20.42
CA LYS A 271 -17.92 -2.52 21.04
C LYS A 271 -16.89 -1.58 20.44
N VAL A 272 -16.97 -0.31 20.85
CA VAL A 272 -16.01 0.72 20.45
C VAL A 272 -14.71 0.50 21.26
N PRO A 273 -13.52 0.46 20.64
CA PRO A 273 -12.26 0.52 21.37
C PRO A 273 -12.21 1.76 22.25
N PRO A 274 -11.55 1.73 23.43
CA PRO A 274 -11.29 2.95 24.17
C PRO A 274 -10.57 3.97 23.27
N ALA A 275 -10.95 5.25 23.42
CA ALA A 275 -10.28 6.35 22.75
C ALA A 275 -8.77 6.33 23.05
N PRO A 276 -7.90 6.80 22.15
CA PRO A 276 -6.52 7.07 22.51
C PRO A 276 -6.50 8.00 23.73
N GLY A 277 -5.69 7.68 24.74
CA GLY A 277 -5.52 8.58 25.88
C GLY A 277 -5.02 9.94 25.39
N PRO A 278 -5.39 11.06 26.04
CA PRO A 278 -4.94 12.38 25.63
C PRO A 278 -3.40 12.42 25.59
N ILE A 279 -2.84 12.83 24.46
CA ILE A 279 -1.40 13.01 24.30
C ILE A 279 -1.00 14.12 25.26
N ASN A 280 -0.28 13.77 26.34
CA ASN A 280 0.06 14.72 27.39
C ASN A 280 1.00 15.82 26.83
N PRO A 281 0.59 17.11 26.81
CA PRO A 281 1.44 18.18 26.30
C PRO A 281 2.72 18.36 27.13
N ALA A 282 2.68 17.99 28.43
CA ALA A 282 3.80 18.07 29.37
C ALA A 282 4.83 16.92 29.21
N SER A 283 4.85 16.24 28.06
CA SER A 283 5.90 15.26 27.69
C SER A 283 6.90 15.78 26.66
N ARG A 284 6.86 17.08 26.36
CA ARG A 284 7.98 17.77 25.70
C ARG A 284 9.04 18.13 26.73
N PRO A 285 10.34 17.88 26.48
CA PRO A 285 11.40 18.46 27.30
C PRO A 285 11.36 19.99 27.19
N ASP A 286 11.40 20.68 28.33
CA ASP A 286 11.46 22.14 28.36
C ASP A 286 12.80 22.63 27.78
N TYR A 287 12.73 23.44 26.73
CA TYR A 287 13.89 24.05 26.09
C TYR A 287 13.98 25.52 26.55
N ASP A 288 14.72 25.77 27.63
CA ASP A 288 14.91 27.10 28.22
C ASP A 288 15.73 28.03 27.29
N GLY A 289 15.04 28.60 26.30
CA GLY A 289 15.53 29.68 25.43
C GLY A 289 15.16 31.06 26.01
N PRO A 290 16.03 32.08 25.96
CA PRO A 290 15.75 33.37 26.59
C PRO A 290 14.54 34.10 26.00
N ARG A 291 13.58 34.48 26.86
CA ARG A 291 12.52 35.44 26.50
C ARG A 291 13.12 36.84 26.34
N GLY A 292 13.12 37.36 25.12
CA GLY A 292 13.26 38.81 24.89
C GLY A 292 12.03 39.58 25.41
N PRO A 293 12.18 40.84 25.85
CA PRO A 293 11.05 41.67 26.28
C PRO A 293 10.14 42.05 25.10
N GLY A 294 8.84 42.21 25.38
CA GLY A 294 7.82 42.46 24.35
C GLY A 294 7.76 43.90 23.83
N GLY A 295 7.13 44.08 22.66
CA GLY A 295 6.91 45.38 22.03
C GLY A 295 5.75 45.38 21.05
N ASP A 296 4.60 45.90 21.53
CA ASP A 296 3.45 46.48 20.81
C ASP A 296 2.65 45.64 19.77
N MET A 297 1.35 45.94 19.65
CA MET A 297 0.44 45.39 18.63
C MET A 297 -0.19 46.50 17.79
N GLY A 298 0.39 46.74 16.61
CA GLY A 298 -0.25 47.58 15.58
C GLY A 298 -1.45 46.89 14.91
N PRO A 299 -2.49 47.63 14.49
CA PRO A 299 -3.66 47.06 13.81
C PRO A 299 -3.31 46.52 12.40
N PRO A 300 -4.09 45.56 11.88
CA PRO A 300 -3.72 44.80 10.67
C PRO A 300 -3.72 45.67 9.40
N LYS A 301 -2.56 45.68 8.72
CA LYS A 301 -2.42 46.27 7.38
C LYS A 301 -2.89 45.25 6.33
N VAL A 302 -3.75 45.69 5.41
CA VAL A 302 -4.33 44.83 4.35
C VAL A 302 -3.22 44.20 3.49
N PRO A 303 -3.20 42.87 3.29
CA PRO A 303 -2.22 42.23 2.42
C PRO A 303 -2.48 42.54 0.94
N GLU A 304 -1.47 43.10 0.29
CA GLU A 304 -1.36 43.23 -1.16
C GLU A 304 -1.16 41.83 -1.80
N ALA A 305 -1.57 41.67 -3.07
CA ALA A 305 -1.71 40.34 -3.68
C ALA A 305 -0.37 39.59 -3.79
N LYS A 306 -0.34 38.34 -3.30
CA LYS A 306 0.82 37.44 -3.43
C LYS A 306 0.72 36.52 -4.64
N ALA A 307 1.89 36.26 -5.23
CA ALA A 307 2.15 35.23 -6.23
C ALA A 307 1.71 33.82 -5.75
N PRO A 308 1.48 32.85 -6.66
CA PRO A 308 0.96 31.53 -6.32
C PRO A 308 1.76 30.81 -5.24
N ILE A 309 1.03 30.16 -4.33
CA ILE A 309 1.56 29.44 -3.17
C ILE A 309 2.21 28.13 -3.66
N PRO A 310 3.47 27.83 -3.28
CA PRO A 310 4.05 26.51 -3.55
C PRO A 310 3.23 25.41 -2.87
N MET A 311 3.00 24.29 -3.57
CA MET A 311 2.35 23.11 -2.98
C MET A 311 3.11 22.67 -1.72
N ALA A 312 2.40 22.57 -0.59
CA ALA A 312 2.98 22.04 0.63
C ALA A 312 3.34 20.55 0.44
N ALA A 313 4.57 20.19 0.83
CA ALA A 313 5.02 18.80 0.79
C ALA A 313 4.18 17.91 1.74
N PRO A 314 3.98 16.62 1.43
CA PRO A 314 3.23 15.70 2.30
C PRO A 314 3.83 15.61 3.70
N THR A 315 3.01 15.86 4.72
CA THR A 315 3.44 15.82 6.13
C THR A 315 3.39 14.39 6.66
N TYR A 316 4.51 13.66 6.52
CA TYR A 316 4.66 12.31 7.07
C TYR A 316 4.77 12.31 8.62
N PRO A 317 4.21 11.30 9.30
CA PRO A 317 4.31 11.19 10.75
C PRO A 317 5.74 10.80 11.19
N PRO A 318 6.24 11.30 12.33
CA PRO A 318 7.54 10.88 12.85
C PRO A 318 7.53 9.40 13.24
N ALA A 319 8.66 8.71 13.07
CA ALA A 319 8.86 7.37 13.59
C ALA A 319 8.84 7.40 15.13
N PRO A 320 8.18 6.43 15.80
CA PRO A 320 8.23 6.30 17.26
C PRO A 320 9.67 6.04 17.73
N ALA A 321 9.94 6.30 19.01
CA ALA A 321 11.20 5.94 19.63
C ALA A 321 11.36 4.40 19.66
N PHE A 322 12.37 3.87 18.95
CA PHE A 322 12.63 2.44 18.83
C PHE A 322 14.10 2.11 19.11
N LYS A 323 14.37 0.85 19.42
CA LYS A 323 15.73 0.32 19.57
C LYS A 323 15.77 -1.18 19.30
N PHE A 324 16.75 -1.64 18.52
CA PHE A 324 17.06 -3.06 18.36
C PHE A 324 18.57 -3.31 18.25
N ALA A 325 18.97 -4.56 18.43
CA ALA A 325 20.33 -5.04 18.16
C ALA A 325 20.32 -5.96 16.94
N THR A 326 21.36 -5.87 16.12
CA THR A 326 21.56 -6.67 14.91
C THR A 326 22.48 -7.87 15.16
N SER A 327 22.57 -8.78 14.19
CA SER A 327 23.43 -9.97 14.22
C SER A 327 24.92 -9.69 14.08
N ASP A 328 25.31 -8.44 13.80
CA ASP A 328 26.68 -7.93 13.77
C ASP A 328 26.97 -6.97 14.94
N ASP A 329 26.28 -7.19 16.06
CA ASP A 329 26.39 -6.48 17.36
C ASP A 329 26.17 -4.95 17.33
N ARG A 330 25.72 -4.39 16.20
CA ARG A 330 25.30 -2.98 16.13
C ARG A 330 23.98 -2.77 16.87
N THR A 331 23.87 -1.60 17.49
CA THR A 331 22.62 -1.07 18.05
C THR A 331 22.03 -0.08 17.05
N ILE A 332 20.76 -0.24 16.72
CA ILE A 332 20.02 0.66 15.83
C ILE A 332 18.85 1.28 16.60
N ASP A 333 18.80 2.61 16.58
CA ASP A 333 17.75 3.48 17.13
C ASP A 333 17.59 4.76 16.28
N ASN A 334 16.62 5.61 16.64
CA ASN A 334 16.30 6.84 15.91
C ASN A 334 17.50 7.80 15.70
N ALA A 335 18.51 7.80 16.58
CA ALA A 335 19.68 8.65 16.43
C ALA A 335 20.68 8.04 15.42
N THR A 336 20.90 6.73 15.48
CA THR A 336 21.80 6.02 14.55
C THR A 336 21.32 5.99 13.08
N ILE A 337 20.03 6.28 12.85
CA ILE A 337 19.43 6.39 11.52
C ILE A 337 19.14 7.84 11.09
N ALA A 338 19.46 8.85 11.91
CA ALA A 338 19.26 10.25 11.55
C ALA A 338 20.04 10.61 10.27
N GLY A 339 19.43 11.39 9.38
CA GLY A 339 20.02 11.74 8.09
C GLY A 339 20.01 10.61 7.04
N LYS A 340 19.62 9.38 7.39
CA LYS A 340 19.60 8.21 6.49
C LYS A 340 18.20 7.82 6.06
N VAL A 341 18.12 7.11 4.94
CA VAL A 341 16.92 6.33 4.58
C VAL A 341 17.05 4.94 5.19
N THR A 342 16.02 4.46 5.88
CA THR A 342 16.05 3.16 6.58
C THR A 342 14.83 2.32 6.25
N VAL A 343 15.04 1.07 5.83
CA VAL A 343 14.00 0.08 5.54
C VAL A 343 13.97 -0.96 6.66
N LEU A 344 12.82 -1.11 7.32
CA LEU A 344 12.58 -2.10 8.37
C LEU A 344 11.58 -3.14 7.88
N THR A 345 12.02 -4.36 7.55
CA THR A 345 11.12 -5.47 7.17
C THR A 345 10.91 -6.44 8.33
N PHE A 346 9.66 -6.59 8.75
CA PHE A 346 9.27 -7.46 9.86
C PHE A 346 8.79 -8.81 9.31
N PHE A 347 9.47 -9.90 9.68
CA PHE A 347 9.28 -11.21 9.06
C PHE A 347 9.42 -12.36 10.06
N GLY A 348 8.95 -13.55 9.68
CA GLY A 348 9.21 -14.78 10.43
C GLY A 348 9.53 -15.94 9.49
N SER A 349 10.54 -16.75 9.84
CA SER A 349 10.97 -17.93 9.09
C SER A 349 9.85 -18.95 8.87
N TRP A 350 8.88 -18.97 9.79
CA TRP A 350 7.67 -19.77 9.83
C TRP A 350 6.57 -19.31 8.85
N SER A 351 6.71 -18.15 8.22
CA SER A 351 5.75 -17.58 7.26
C SER A 351 6.18 -17.86 5.81
N PRO A 352 5.43 -18.67 5.02
CA PRO A 352 5.71 -18.88 3.60
C PRO A 352 5.72 -17.57 2.80
N GLN A 353 4.85 -16.62 3.15
CA GLN A 353 4.75 -15.30 2.52
C GLN A 353 6.00 -14.45 2.77
N SER A 354 6.61 -14.55 3.95
CA SER A 354 7.86 -13.84 4.26
C SER A 354 9.00 -14.28 3.34
N ARG A 355 9.09 -15.57 3.00
CA ARG A 355 10.15 -16.12 2.14
C ARG A 355 10.10 -15.60 0.70
N ASP A 356 8.92 -15.25 0.20
CA ASP A 356 8.77 -14.64 -1.12
C ASP A 356 8.92 -13.11 -1.08
N TRP A 357 8.38 -12.48 -0.04
CA TRP A 357 8.54 -11.05 0.20
C TRP A 357 10.01 -10.63 0.30
N LEU A 358 10.82 -11.36 1.08
CA LEU A 358 12.25 -11.03 1.28
C LEU A 358 13.00 -10.89 -0.05
N ARG A 359 12.77 -11.79 -1.02
CA ARG A 359 13.39 -11.71 -2.36
C ARG A 359 12.94 -10.48 -3.14
N LYS A 360 11.62 -10.22 -3.16
CA LYS A 360 11.05 -9.07 -3.88
C LYS A 360 11.54 -7.75 -3.29
N LEU A 361 11.61 -7.66 -1.96
CA LEU A 361 12.19 -6.52 -1.27
C LEU A 361 13.68 -6.36 -1.59
N HIS A 362 14.47 -7.44 -1.56
CA HIS A 362 15.90 -7.36 -1.84
C HIS A 362 16.18 -6.86 -3.26
N ALA A 363 15.41 -7.35 -4.24
CA ALA A 363 15.50 -6.92 -5.64
C ALA A 363 15.16 -5.44 -5.89
N VAL A 364 14.50 -4.75 -4.94
CA VAL A 364 14.30 -3.29 -5.00
C VAL A 364 15.26 -2.53 -4.09
N THR A 365 15.62 -3.04 -2.91
CA THR A 365 16.55 -2.35 -1.99
C THR A 365 18.00 -2.39 -2.46
N SER A 366 18.43 -3.44 -3.18
CA SER A 366 19.80 -3.55 -3.69
C SER A 366 20.16 -2.42 -4.66
N LYS A 367 19.16 -1.87 -5.37
CA LYS A 367 19.26 -0.67 -6.21
C LYS A 367 19.71 0.60 -5.45
N PHE A 368 19.67 0.56 -4.11
CA PHE A 368 19.98 1.67 -3.22
C PHE A 368 21.04 1.31 -2.17
N GLU A 369 21.84 0.26 -2.41
CA GLU A 369 22.97 -0.07 -1.55
C GLU A 369 23.93 1.13 -1.40
N GLY A 370 24.38 1.40 -0.18
CA GLY A 370 25.12 2.61 0.19
C GLY A 370 24.29 3.90 0.30
N SER A 371 23.02 3.91 -0.15
CA SER A 371 22.10 5.05 -0.03
C SER A 371 20.98 4.85 1.00
N ALA A 372 20.54 3.60 1.21
CA ALA A 372 19.55 3.23 2.21
C ALA A 372 20.00 2.00 3.02
N ASP A 373 19.88 2.06 4.36
CA ASP A 373 20.14 0.92 5.24
C ASP A 373 18.90 0.00 5.27
N ALA A 374 19.07 -1.32 5.11
CA ALA A 374 17.95 -2.27 5.09
C ALA A 374 18.11 -3.40 6.13
N TYR A 375 17.19 -3.44 7.10
CA TYR A 375 17.20 -4.35 8.24
C TYR A 375 16.02 -5.33 8.18
N ALA A 376 16.30 -6.61 8.43
CA ALA A 376 15.30 -7.67 8.53
C ALA A 376 15.07 -8.05 10.00
N LEU A 377 13.93 -7.63 10.56
CA LEU A 377 13.56 -7.84 11.95
C LEU A 377 12.75 -9.14 12.09
N ALA A 378 13.38 -10.14 12.68
CA ALA A 378 12.77 -11.44 12.90
C ALA A 378 11.82 -11.42 14.10
N VAL A 379 10.61 -11.95 13.93
CA VAL A 379 9.56 -11.97 14.96
C VAL A 379 9.07 -13.39 15.27
N ARG A 380 8.82 -13.65 16.56
CA ARG A 380 8.22 -14.90 17.07
C ARG A 380 8.97 -16.17 16.64
N GLU A 381 10.29 -16.07 16.50
CA GLU A 381 11.13 -17.20 16.12
C GLU A 381 11.18 -18.27 17.21
N ARG A 382 11.29 -19.54 16.78
CA ARG A 382 11.31 -20.70 17.69
C ARG A 382 12.71 -21.17 18.08
N GLY A 383 13.74 -20.62 17.45
CA GLY A 383 15.15 -20.96 17.69
C GLY A 383 16.07 -19.89 17.08
N PRO A 384 17.30 -19.74 17.58
CA PRO A 384 18.18 -18.60 17.26
C PRO A 384 18.49 -18.49 15.76
N ASP A 385 18.79 -19.63 15.12
CA ASP A 385 19.30 -19.65 13.74
C ASP A 385 18.20 -19.61 12.67
N ALA A 386 16.92 -19.73 13.08
CA ALA A 386 15.80 -19.95 12.17
C ALA A 386 15.59 -18.78 11.18
N ALA A 387 15.78 -17.55 11.67
CA ALA A 387 15.71 -16.33 10.88
C ALA A 387 16.91 -16.18 9.93
N GLN A 388 18.13 -16.40 10.42
CA GLN A 388 19.36 -16.34 9.63
C GLN A 388 19.31 -17.32 8.45
N ASN A 389 18.98 -18.58 8.74
CA ASN A 389 18.74 -19.62 7.73
C ASN A 389 17.65 -19.19 6.73
N ALA A 390 16.65 -18.39 7.12
CA ALA A 390 15.58 -17.94 6.23
C ALA A 390 16.00 -16.80 5.28
N LEU A 391 16.93 -15.92 5.70
CA LEU A 391 17.56 -14.94 4.81
C LEU A 391 18.48 -15.63 3.80
N GLU A 392 19.31 -16.57 4.27
CA GLU A 392 20.19 -17.38 3.41
C GLU A 392 19.39 -18.19 2.38
N ARG A 393 18.31 -18.87 2.79
CA ARG A 393 17.39 -19.58 1.87
C ARG A 393 16.50 -18.65 1.02
N ALA A 394 16.54 -17.34 1.25
CA ALA A 394 15.96 -16.35 0.35
C ALA A 394 17.02 -15.78 -0.61
N GLY A 395 18.32 -15.87 -0.30
CA GLY A 395 19.40 -15.27 -1.08
C GLY A 395 19.42 -13.74 -0.95
N VAL A 396 19.33 -13.23 0.28
CA VAL A 396 19.22 -11.79 0.56
C VAL A 396 20.26 -11.31 1.59
N THR A 397 20.78 -10.10 1.41
CA THR A 397 21.89 -9.53 2.19
C THR A 397 21.45 -8.63 3.36
N PHE A 398 20.17 -8.66 3.75
CA PHE A 398 19.66 -7.82 4.84
C PHE A 398 20.37 -8.06 6.17
N ILE A 399 20.63 -6.98 6.89
CA ILE A 399 21.18 -7.04 8.25
C ILE A 399 20.07 -7.57 9.18
N LEU A 400 20.28 -8.76 9.75
CA LEU A 400 19.31 -9.41 10.63
C LEU A 400 19.25 -8.70 11.99
N ALA A 401 18.05 -8.43 12.48
CA ALA A 401 17.78 -8.16 13.89
C ALA A 401 17.00 -9.36 14.47
N PRO A 402 17.64 -10.26 15.25
CA PRO A 402 17.06 -11.55 15.64
C PRO A 402 15.99 -11.46 16.75
N LYS A 403 15.74 -10.27 17.30
CA LYS A 403 14.75 -9.99 18.35
C LYS A 403 13.88 -8.79 17.97
N GLY A 404 13.13 -8.93 16.89
CA GLY A 404 12.32 -7.87 16.30
C GLY A 404 11.00 -7.57 17.02
N ASP A 405 10.51 -8.46 17.90
CA ASP A 405 9.15 -8.39 18.47
C ASP A 405 8.85 -7.07 19.23
N ASP A 406 9.80 -6.54 20.00
CA ASP A 406 9.59 -5.26 20.72
C ASP A 406 9.50 -4.08 19.74
N THR A 407 10.35 -4.03 18.72
CA THR A 407 10.30 -3.00 17.67
C THR A 407 9.02 -3.16 16.82
N ALA A 408 8.59 -4.39 16.54
CA ALA A 408 7.32 -4.67 15.86
C ALA A 408 6.12 -4.15 16.68
N SER A 409 6.15 -4.32 18.00
CA SER A 409 5.16 -3.76 18.93
C SER A 409 5.15 -2.23 18.90
N THR A 410 6.32 -1.60 19.01
CA THR A 410 6.51 -0.14 18.94
C THR A 410 5.97 0.47 17.64
N PHE A 411 6.22 -0.16 16.49
CA PHE A 411 5.68 0.25 15.19
C PHE A 411 4.24 -0.28 14.92
N ASN A 412 3.57 -0.83 15.92
CA ASN A 412 2.18 -1.34 15.84
C ASN A 412 1.98 -2.42 14.75
N VAL A 413 3.06 -3.13 14.38
CA VAL A 413 3.08 -4.17 13.35
C VAL A 413 2.32 -5.40 13.82
N LYS A 414 1.30 -5.80 13.06
CA LYS A 414 0.34 -6.83 13.51
C LYS A 414 0.07 -7.95 12.51
N VAL A 415 0.77 -7.95 11.37
CA VAL A 415 0.78 -9.02 10.35
C VAL A 415 2.18 -9.16 9.78
N TYR A 416 2.54 -10.34 9.27
CA TYR A 416 3.89 -10.65 8.80
C TYR A 416 3.82 -11.46 7.49
N PRO A 417 4.61 -11.12 6.45
CA PRO A 417 5.54 -9.99 6.36
C PRO A 417 4.88 -8.60 6.42
N SER A 418 5.64 -7.60 6.85
CA SER A 418 5.31 -6.15 6.81
C SER A 418 6.59 -5.35 6.60
N VAL A 419 6.49 -4.12 6.07
CA VAL A 419 7.66 -3.24 5.85
C VAL A 419 7.35 -1.80 6.22
N ILE A 420 8.37 -1.08 6.68
CA ILE A 420 8.33 0.35 6.99
C ILE A 420 9.54 1.02 6.35
N VAL A 421 9.36 2.19 5.74
CA VAL A 421 10.44 3.04 5.22
C VAL A 421 10.45 4.35 6.00
N ILE A 422 11.59 4.66 6.61
CA ILE A 422 11.86 5.87 7.37
C ILE A 422 12.77 6.77 6.54
N GLY A 423 12.40 8.04 6.41
CA GLY A 423 13.16 9.05 5.69
C GLY A 423 14.20 9.79 6.53
N ARG A 424 15.00 10.62 5.86
CA ARG A 424 16.20 11.27 6.41
C ARG A 424 15.93 12.21 7.58
N ALA A 425 14.70 12.69 7.72
CA ALA A 425 14.28 13.60 8.78
C ALA A 425 13.55 12.90 9.94
N GLY A 426 13.56 11.56 9.98
CA GLY A 426 12.98 10.70 11.03
C GLY A 426 11.51 10.31 10.82
N GLU A 427 10.98 10.48 9.62
CA GLU A 427 9.55 10.36 9.25
C GLU A 427 9.21 9.03 8.55
N ILE A 428 8.02 8.48 8.81
CA ILE A 428 7.55 7.26 8.15
C ILE A 428 6.91 7.63 6.80
N ILE A 429 7.66 7.41 5.72
CA ILE A 429 7.21 7.65 4.33
C ILE A 429 6.33 6.49 3.84
N CYS A 430 6.63 5.26 4.25
CA CYS A 430 5.83 4.09 3.91
C CYS A 430 5.65 3.13 5.09
N SER A 431 4.47 2.53 5.20
CA SER A 431 4.17 1.41 6.10
C SER A 431 3.16 0.50 5.40
N ASP A 432 3.58 -0.71 5.03
CA ASP A 432 2.76 -1.66 4.27
C ASP A 432 2.62 -2.98 5.04
N GLN A 433 1.37 -3.37 5.30
CA GLN A 433 0.99 -4.44 6.22
C GLN A 433 -0.27 -5.19 5.70
N PRO A 434 -0.15 -6.41 5.12
CA PRO A 434 1.06 -7.19 4.92
C PRO A 434 1.77 -6.86 3.60
N ALA A 435 3.07 -6.56 3.67
CA ALA A 435 3.91 -6.28 2.51
C ALA A 435 4.17 -7.58 1.70
N ARG A 436 3.62 -7.65 0.48
CA ARG A 436 3.70 -8.85 -0.38
C ARG A 436 3.51 -8.52 -1.85
N GLY A 437 4.13 -9.33 -2.72
CA GLY A 437 4.07 -9.14 -4.17
C GLY A 437 4.74 -7.84 -4.63
N ASP A 438 4.69 -7.63 -5.94
CA ASP A 438 5.51 -6.62 -6.61
C ASP A 438 4.96 -5.19 -6.41
N GLU A 439 3.65 -5.03 -6.17
CA GLU A 439 3.08 -3.76 -5.69
C GLU A 439 3.76 -3.23 -4.42
N SER A 440 3.98 -4.12 -3.43
CA SER A 440 4.59 -3.73 -2.15
C SER A 440 6.07 -3.40 -2.32
N ALA A 441 6.75 -4.09 -3.24
CA ALA A 441 8.15 -3.80 -3.59
C ALA A 441 8.27 -2.44 -4.28
N LEU A 442 7.37 -2.12 -5.23
CA LEU A 442 7.31 -0.81 -5.88
C LEU A 442 6.93 0.32 -4.90
N ARG A 443 6.05 0.07 -3.92
CA ARG A 443 5.77 1.04 -2.83
C ARG A 443 7.01 1.35 -2.00
N VAL A 444 7.83 0.34 -1.68
CA VAL A 444 9.13 0.56 -1.00
C VAL A 444 10.13 1.28 -1.89
N GLU A 445 10.27 0.88 -3.16
CA GLU A 445 11.19 1.54 -4.11
C GLU A 445 10.89 3.03 -4.26
N ASN A 446 9.61 3.38 -4.43
CA ASN A 446 9.20 4.78 -4.55
C ASN A 446 9.42 5.56 -3.25
N ALA A 447 9.11 4.96 -2.09
CA ALA A 447 9.36 5.58 -0.80
C ALA A 447 10.86 5.83 -0.52
N ILE A 448 11.75 4.92 -0.95
CA ILE A 448 13.19 5.14 -0.88
C ILE A 448 13.62 6.27 -1.82
N ARG A 449 13.10 6.33 -3.05
CA ARG A 449 13.39 7.41 -4.01
C ARG A 449 12.95 8.78 -3.48
N GLU A 450 11.76 8.86 -2.88
CA GLU A 450 11.25 10.08 -2.25
C GLU A 450 12.11 10.49 -1.05
N ALA A 451 12.46 9.55 -0.18
CA ALA A 451 13.35 9.78 0.96
C ALA A 451 14.75 10.28 0.55
N LEU A 452 15.26 9.81 -0.59
CA LEU A 452 16.54 10.23 -1.17
C LEU A 452 16.45 11.56 -1.94
N ALA A 453 15.26 11.99 -2.35
CA ALA A 453 15.01 13.30 -2.95
C ALA A 453 14.75 14.39 -1.89
N ALA A 454 14.00 14.07 -0.82
CA ALA A 454 13.71 14.99 0.28
C ALA A 454 15.00 15.39 1.02
N ALA A 455 15.36 16.67 0.99
CA ALA A 455 16.61 17.16 1.59
C ALA A 455 16.69 16.75 3.08
N PRO A 456 17.87 16.30 3.58
CA PRO A 456 18.04 16.06 5.01
C PRO A 456 17.75 17.35 5.77
N LYS A 457 17.20 17.24 6.99
CA LYS A 457 17.11 18.39 7.91
C LYS A 457 18.54 18.90 8.12
N GLY A 458 18.80 20.12 7.67
CA GLY A 458 20.16 20.65 7.64
C GLY A 458 20.73 20.82 9.04
N ASP A 459 21.83 20.13 9.32
CA ASP A 459 22.78 20.59 10.32
C ASP A 459 23.24 21.99 9.92
N THR A 460 23.04 22.97 10.81
CA THR A 460 23.63 24.30 10.61
C THR A 460 25.13 24.17 10.88
N PRO A 461 26.03 24.47 9.92
CA PRO A 461 27.45 24.48 10.19
C PRO A 461 27.74 25.51 11.27
N ALA A 462 28.35 25.09 12.38
CA ALA A 462 28.90 26.03 13.35
C ALA A 462 30.10 26.73 12.70
N GLU A 463 30.05 28.05 12.60
CA GLU A 463 31.09 28.84 11.92
C GLU A 463 32.47 28.64 12.58
N ASP A 464 33.50 28.53 11.73
CA ASP A 464 34.89 28.50 12.15
C ASP A 464 35.27 29.75 12.96
N LYS A 465 36.04 29.54 14.03
CA LYS A 465 36.85 30.60 14.64
C LYS A 465 38.26 30.11 14.86
N GLU A 466 39.15 30.49 13.94
CA GLU A 466 40.59 30.31 14.10
C GLU A 466 41.11 31.06 15.34
N GLY A 467 42.07 30.47 16.04
CA GLY A 467 42.60 30.96 17.32
C GLY A 467 43.84 30.17 17.77
N ILE A 468 44.95 30.33 17.05
CA ILE A 468 46.19 29.55 17.13
C ILE A 468 47.24 30.32 17.97
N PRO A 469 48.32 29.73 18.54
CA PRO A 469 48.47 28.55 19.44
C PRO A 469 49.20 28.90 20.77
N SER A 470 49.50 27.91 21.65
CA SER A 470 50.78 27.87 22.40
C SER A 470 51.13 26.55 23.13
N LYS A 471 52.29 25.98 22.73
CA LYS A 471 53.38 25.33 23.51
C LYS A 471 53.16 24.23 24.58
N GLU A 472 53.73 23.07 24.26
CA GLU A 472 54.84 22.36 24.96
C GLU A 472 54.78 22.06 26.48
N GLU A 473 54.52 20.77 26.80
CA GLU A 473 55.22 19.82 27.71
C GLU A 473 56.37 20.27 28.66
N PRO A 474 56.66 19.57 29.81
CA PRO A 474 56.74 18.09 29.92
C PRO A 474 56.23 17.40 31.23
N PRO A 475 56.25 16.04 31.32
CA PRO A 475 55.50 15.27 32.34
C PRO A 475 56.32 14.57 33.46
N ALA A 476 55.60 13.97 34.41
CA ALA A 476 56.07 12.92 35.35
C ALA A 476 55.20 11.64 35.15
N LYS A 477 55.74 10.45 34.83
CA LYS A 477 56.41 9.46 35.72
C LYS A 477 55.47 8.95 36.85
N ALA A 478 55.24 7.65 37.08
CA ALA A 478 55.63 6.38 36.42
C ALA A 478 54.60 5.29 36.90
N ASP A 479 54.12 4.30 36.11
CA ASP A 479 54.79 3.08 35.58
C ASP A 479 55.20 2.07 36.70
N PRO A 480 55.19 0.71 36.55
CA PRO A 480 54.81 -0.13 35.39
C PRO A 480 53.99 -1.43 35.67
N ALA A 481 53.74 -2.19 34.59
CA ALA A 481 53.53 -3.67 34.53
C ALA A 481 52.13 -4.25 34.92
N LYS A 482 51.70 -5.45 34.45
CA LYS A 482 52.41 -6.50 33.67
C LYS A 482 51.47 -7.37 32.78
N LYS A 483 51.91 -7.67 31.56
CA LYS A 483 51.53 -8.80 30.66
C LYS A 483 52.72 -9.04 29.70
N PRO A 484 52.81 -10.17 28.96
CA PRO A 484 51.96 -11.37 28.95
C PRO A 484 52.63 -12.49 29.82
N ASP A 485 52.72 -13.80 29.56
CA ASP A 485 52.35 -14.65 28.41
C ASP A 485 51.98 -16.12 28.83
N PRO A 486 52.25 -17.27 28.12
CA PRO A 486 51.16 -18.22 27.89
C PRO A 486 51.39 -19.64 28.48
N SER A 487 50.52 -20.57 28.06
CA SER A 487 50.63 -22.04 28.17
C SER A 487 50.39 -22.70 29.53
N LYS A 488 49.20 -23.30 29.67
CA LYS A 488 48.98 -24.63 30.29
C LYS A 488 47.56 -25.14 30.02
N LYS A 489 47.44 -26.29 29.34
CA LYS A 489 46.26 -27.16 29.44
C LYS A 489 46.29 -27.89 30.79
N PRO A 490 45.13 -28.34 31.29
CA PRO A 490 45.01 -29.77 31.55
C PRO A 490 43.74 -30.44 30.97
N ASP A 491 43.83 -31.76 30.96
CA ASP A 491 43.00 -32.82 30.38
C ASP A 491 41.49 -32.84 30.73
N PRO A 492 40.60 -33.41 29.88
CA PRO A 492 39.14 -33.42 30.11
C PRO A 492 38.63 -34.77 30.68
N THR A 493 38.74 -35.01 31.99
CA THR A 493 38.10 -36.19 32.64
C THR A 493 37.51 -35.90 34.03
N LYS A 494 36.23 -35.47 34.08
CA LYS A 494 35.33 -35.74 35.23
C LYS A 494 33.84 -35.45 34.93
N LYS A 495 33.00 -36.47 35.09
CA LYS A 495 31.54 -36.34 35.26
C LYS A 495 31.18 -35.83 36.66
N PRO A 496 29.99 -35.25 36.82
CA PRO A 496 29.07 -35.60 37.90
C PRO A 496 27.90 -36.46 37.38
N ASP A 497 27.48 -37.47 38.16
CA ASP A 497 26.29 -38.32 37.89
C ASP A 497 25.10 -37.93 38.82
N PRO A 498 23.85 -38.39 38.56
CA PRO A 498 22.65 -37.61 38.90
C PRO A 498 21.88 -38.00 40.18
N MET A 499 21.01 -37.08 40.63
CA MET A 499 19.96 -37.25 41.64
C MET A 499 18.76 -36.33 41.32
N LYS A 500 17.51 -36.63 41.68
CA LYS A 500 16.83 -37.92 41.96
C LYS A 500 15.31 -37.69 41.80
N LYS A 501 14.52 -38.76 41.58
CA LYS A 501 13.04 -38.69 41.47
C LYS A 501 12.37 -39.20 42.75
N GLY A 502 11.16 -38.73 43.05
CA GLY A 502 10.31 -39.15 44.18
C GLY A 502 8.84 -38.82 43.91
N ASP A 503 7.91 -39.45 44.63
CA ASP A 503 6.59 -39.81 44.09
C ASP A 503 5.35 -39.09 44.69
N ALA A 504 4.20 -39.40 44.08
CA ALA A 504 2.87 -38.80 44.26
C ALA A 504 2.11 -39.24 45.55
N PRO A 505 0.80 -38.89 45.69
CA PRO A 505 -0.22 -39.90 45.35
C PRO A 505 -1.48 -39.37 44.62
N GLN A 506 -2.49 -40.24 44.47
CA GLN A 506 -3.58 -40.19 43.46
C GLN A 506 -4.96 -39.69 43.95
N LYS A 507 -5.81 -39.22 43.00
CA LYS A 507 -7.27 -39.48 42.79
C LYS A 507 -7.81 -38.49 41.72
N GLY A 508 -8.76 -38.79 40.82
CA GLY A 508 -9.52 -40.01 40.53
C GLY A 508 -10.17 -39.98 39.12
N VAL A 509 -11.01 -40.98 38.80
CA VAL A 509 -11.59 -41.39 37.49
C VAL A 509 -13.15 -41.33 37.58
N PRO A 510 -14.01 -41.25 36.52
CA PRO A 510 -13.87 -41.71 35.13
C PRO A 510 -14.34 -40.76 33.98
N ALA A 511 -14.26 -41.26 32.74
CA ALA A 511 -14.84 -40.66 31.54
C ALA A 511 -16.17 -41.34 31.08
N LYS A 512 -16.92 -40.62 30.24
CA LYS A 512 -17.94 -41.09 29.28
C LYS A 512 -17.78 -40.19 28.02
N GLY A 513 -18.05 -40.61 26.79
CA GLY A 513 -18.47 -41.90 26.25
C GLY A 513 -18.98 -41.68 24.81
N GLU A 514 -18.53 -42.47 23.84
CA GLU A 514 -18.94 -42.34 22.44
C GLU A 514 -20.39 -42.79 22.20
N PRO A 515 -20.99 -42.36 21.08
CA PRO A 515 -21.73 -43.33 20.28
C PRO A 515 -21.46 -43.25 18.77
N GLY A 516 -21.08 -44.40 18.20
CA GLY A 516 -21.76 -44.97 17.02
C GLY A 516 -21.53 -44.34 15.65
N LYS A 517 -20.69 -44.98 14.84
CA LYS A 517 -20.91 -45.03 13.38
C LYS A 517 -22.10 -45.94 13.06
N GLY A 518 -22.88 -45.58 12.05
CA GLY A 518 -23.86 -46.46 11.41
C GLY A 518 -23.98 -46.09 9.93
N ASP A 519 -23.66 -47.03 9.04
CA ASP A 519 -23.79 -46.89 7.58
C ASP A 519 -25.15 -47.47 7.08
N PRO A 520 -25.60 -47.12 5.86
CA PRO A 520 -27.03 -47.15 5.52
C PRO A 520 -27.57 -48.51 5.05
N ALA A 521 -28.89 -48.68 5.18
CA ALA A 521 -29.64 -49.80 4.60
C ALA A 521 -30.95 -49.34 3.93
N SER A 522 -31.29 -50.01 2.83
CA SER A 522 -32.33 -49.70 1.85
C SER A 522 -33.78 -49.58 2.36
N ALA A 523 -34.60 -48.83 1.61
CA ALA A 523 -36.07 -49.03 1.57
C ALA A 523 -36.41 -50.40 0.94
N PRO A 524 -37.64 -50.96 1.13
CA PRO A 524 -38.78 -50.51 0.31
C PRO A 524 -40.18 -50.65 0.94
N LYS A 525 -41.03 -49.63 0.76
CA LYS A 525 -42.31 -49.70 0.02
C LYS A 525 -43.00 -48.35 -0.07
#